data_AF-C8PSF4-F1
#
_entry.id   AF-C8PSF4-F1
#
_cell.length_a   1.000
_cell.length_b   1.000
_cell.length_c   1.000
_cell.angle_alpha   90.00
_cell.angle_beta   90.00
_cell.angle_gamma   90.00
#
_symmetry.space_group_name_H-M   'P 1'
#
loop_
_entity.id
_entity.type
_entity.pdbx_description
1 polymer ?
#
loop_
_entity_poly.entity_id
_entity_poly.type
_entity_poly.pdbx_seq_one_letter_code
_entity_poly.pdbx_strand_id
1 'polypeptide(L)'
;MVFQTYTEFLGEELFKPYPELGLGGALVMEMVYKYEISAEASALKYRDYVGYGINLACRLQGLARKSELIINKNLANLNALTTVIKDAPALVEEAKRLKGVFEEDKHPLYFYAGVNPANTFGL
;
A
#
# COMPACT_ATOMS: atom_id res chain seq x y z
N MET A 1 -20.03 12.68 27.75
CA MET A 1 -19.22 12.90 28.96
C MET A 1 -18.39 14.16 28.72
N VAL A 2 -18.26 15.07 29.70
CA VAL A 2 -17.42 16.27 29.58
C VAL A 2 -16.17 16.03 30.42
N PHE A 3 -15.00 16.02 29.78
CA PHE A 3 -13.71 15.77 30.42
C PHE A 3 -13.21 17.02 31.14
N GLN A 4 -12.62 16.86 32.34
CA GLN A 4 -12.07 17.98 33.10
C GLN A 4 -10.57 18.12 32.91
N THR A 5 -9.88 17.06 32.50
CA THR A 5 -8.44 17.09 32.22
C THR A 5 -8.07 16.40 30.90
N TYR A 6 -6.96 16.81 30.30
CA TYR A 6 -6.42 16.21 29.08
C TYR A 6 -6.02 14.73 29.28
N THR A 7 -5.55 14.38 30.47
CA THR A 7 -5.23 12.99 30.86
C THR A 7 -6.45 12.09 30.94
N GLU A 8 -7.60 12.60 31.39
CA GLU A 8 -8.87 11.84 31.35
C GLU A 8 -9.30 11.58 29.90
N PHE A 9 -9.19 12.59 29.03
CA PHE A 9 -9.47 12.46 27.61
C PHE A 9 -8.54 11.45 26.91
N LEU A 10 -7.26 11.40 27.26
CA LEU A 10 -6.30 10.43 26.72
C LEU A 10 -6.53 8.99 27.19
N GLY A 11 -7.31 8.78 28.26
CA GLY A 11 -7.68 7.45 28.76
C GLY A 11 -8.87 6.82 28.02
N GLU A 12 -9.50 7.56 27.10
CA GLU A 12 -10.66 7.12 26.34
C GLU A 12 -10.31 6.09 25.27
N GLU A 13 -11.33 5.33 24.85
CA GLU A 13 -11.25 4.27 23.84
C GLU A 13 -10.43 4.70 22.60
N LEU A 14 -10.68 5.90 22.08
CA LEU A 14 -10.04 6.44 20.88
C LEU A 14 -8.50 6.60 20.97
N PHE A 15 -7.92 6.65 22.17
CA PHE A 15 -6.49 6.88 22.38
C PHE A 15 -5.76 5.67 22.99
N LYS A 16 -6.45 4.55 23.16
CA LYS A 16 -5.82 3.30 23.61
C LYS A 16 -5.05 2.65 22.46
N PRO A 17 -3.92 1.96 22.75
CA PRO A 17 -3.26 1.12 21.76
C PRO A 17 -4.19 -0.02 21.33
N TYR A 18 -4.34 -0.20 20.02
CA TYR A 18 -5.07 -1.32 19.43
C TYR A 18 -4.06 -2.30 18.80
N PRO A 19 -3.50 -3.26 19.57
CA PRO A 19 -2.46 -4.18 19.12
C PRO A 19 -2.91 -5.18 18.06
N GLU A 20 -4.19 -5.23 17.73
CA GLU A 20 -4.79 -5.97 16.62
C GLU A 20 -4.88 -5.13 15.34
N LEU A 21 -4.91 -3.79 15.45
CA LEU A 21 -4.97 -2.87 14.33
C LEU A 21 -3.57 -2.53 13.83
N GLY A 22 -3.39 -2.47 12.52
CA GLY A 22 -2.17 -1.97 11.90
C GLY A 22 -2.36 -1.84 10.40
N LEU A 23 -1.47 -1.08 9.77
CA LEU A 23 -1.57 -0.79 8.35
C LEU A 23 -0.92 -1.92 7.55
N GLY A 24 -1.68 -2.51 6.65
CA GLY A 24 -1.16 -3.29 5.52
C GLY A 24 -1.21 -2.40 4.27
N GLY A 25 -0.28 -2.58 3.35
CA GLY A 25 -0.26 -1.76 2.14
C GLY A 25 0.50 -2.37 0.98
N ALA A 26 0.52 -1.63 -0.12
CA ALA A 26 1.37 -1.91 -1.26
C ALA A 26 2.09 -0.64 -1.73
N LEU A 27 3.36 -0.80 -2.11
CA LEU A 27 4.16 0.23 -2.75
C LEU A 27 4.59 -0.27 -4.13
N VAL A 28 4.18 0.46 -5.17
CA VAL A 28 4.39 0.04 -6.55
C VAL A 28 5.10 1.14 -7.32
N MET A 29 6.04 0.74 -8.17
CA MET A 29 6.63 1.60 -9.18
C MET A 29 6.06 1.21 -10.54
N GLU A 30 5.10 2.00 -10.99
CA GLU A 30 4.38 1.81 -12.25
C GLU A 30 3.97 3.15 -12.85
N MET A 31 3.65 3.13 -14.14
CA MET A 31 3.10 4.30 -14.80
C MET A 31 1.67 4.58 -14.31
N VAL A 32 1.40 5.83 -13.95
CA VAL A 32 0.07 6.34 -13.62
C VAL A 32 -0.24 7.55 -14.48
N TYR A 33 -1.49 7.67 -14.91
CA TYR A 33 -2.00 8.80 -15.66
C TYR A 33 -2.85 9.64 -14.75
N LYS A 34 -2.67 10.96 -14.82
CA LYS A 34 -3.50 11.92 -14.10
C LYS A 34 -4.48 12.53 -15.09
N TYR A 35 -5.74 12.61 -14.71
CA TYR A 35 -6.73 13.40 -15.45
C TYR A 35 -7.41 14.42 -14.53
N GLU A 36 -7.91 15.48 -15.13
CA GLU A 36 -8.70 16.51 -14.46
C GLU A 36 -10.04 16.62 -15.18
N ILE A 37 -11.14 16.50 -14.43
CA ILE A 37 -12.47 16.82 -14.93
C ILE A 37 -12.86 18.17 -14.34
N SER A 38 -13.16 19.12 -15.22
CA SER A 38 -13.78 20.39 -14.86
C SER A 38 -15.25 20.33 -15.21
N ALA A 39 -16.10 20.23 -14.19
CA ALA A 39 -17.54 20.33 -14.37
C ALA A 39 -17.95 21.80 -14.17
N GLU A 40 -17.98 22.57 -15.26
CA GLU A 40 -18.17 24.04 -15.23
C GLU A 40 -19.48 24.45 -14.54
N ALA A 41 -20.56 23.69 -14.75
CA ALA A 41 -21.87 23.98 -14.16
C ALA A 41 -21.96 23.72 -12.65
N SER A 42 -21.09 22.87 -12.08
CA SER A 42 -21.09 22.54 -10.65
C SER A 42 -19.90 23.11 -9.89
N ALA A 43 -19.04 23.91 -10.55
CA ALA A 43 -17.78 24.45 -10.03
C ALA A 43 -16.85 23.38 -9.41
N LEU A 44 -17.06 22.11 -9.72
CA LEU A 44 -16.27 20.99 -9.22
C LEU A 44 -15.06 20.77 -10.13
N LYS A 45 -13.87 20.83 -9.53
CA LYS A 45 -12.62 20.36 -10.14
C LYS A 45 -12.22 19.06 -9.47
N TYR A 46 -12.31 17.96 -10.21
CA TYR A 46 -11.89 16.64 -9.74
C TYR A 46 -10.58 16.26 -10.42
N ARG A 47 -9.64 15.74 -9.61
CA ARG A 47 -8.37 15.21 -10.09
C ARG A 47 -8.25 13.79 -9.61
N ASP A 48 -7.82 12.93 -10.50
CA ASP A 48 -7.72 11.51 -10.21
C ASP A 48 -6.59 10.86 -10.97
N TYR A 49 -6.23 9.67 -10.51
CA TYR A 49 -5.18 8.85 -11.07
C TYR A 49 -5.78 7.56 -11.62
N VAL A 50 -5.42 7.23 -12.86
CA VAL A 50 -5.83 6.01 -13.54
C VAL A 50 -4.63 5.29 -14.12
N GLY A 51 -4.81 4.02 -14.41
CA GLY A 51 -3.80 3.18 -15.01
C GLY A 51 -3.51 1.94 -14.18
N TYR A 52 -2.64 1.10 -14.72
CA TYR A 52 -2.30 -0.17 -14.14
C TYR A 52 -1.68 -0.02 -12.74
N GLY A 53 -0.80 0.96 -12.52
CA GLY A 53 -0.15 1.16 -11.22
C GLY A 53 -1.11 1.36 -10.05
N ILE A 54 -2.15 2.19 -10.22
CA ILE A 54 -3.16 2.39 -9.17
C ILE A 54 -3.95 1.11 -8.92
N ASN A 55 -4.36 0.41 -9.97
CA ASN A 55 -5.04 -0.88 -9.84
C ASN A 55 -4.17 -1.90 -9.11
N LEU A 56 -2.89 -1.99 -9.48
CA LEU A 56 -1.94 -2.91 -8.88
C LEU A 56 -1.78 -2.63 -7.37
N ALA A 57 -1.53 -1.38 -6.98
CA ALA A 57 -1.45 -1.00 -5.57
C ALA A 57 -2.72 -1.36 -4.79
N CYS A 58 -3.89 -1.04 -5.34
CA CYS A 58 -5.18 -1.32 -4.72
C CYS A 58 -5.48 -2.83 -4.59
N ARG A 59 -4.97 -3.67 -5.50
CA ARG A 59 -5.15 -5.13 -5.42
C ARG A 59 -4.15 -5.75 -4.45
N LEU A 60 -2.88 -5.37 -4.52
CA LEU A 60 -1.83 -5.89 -3.66
C LEU A 60 -2.05 -5.50 -2.19
N GLN A 61 -2.51 -4.28 -1.89
CA GLN A 61 -2.79 -3.89 -0.50
C GLN A 61 -3.82 -4.80 0.17
N GLY A 62 -4.74 -5.40 -0.60
CA GLY A 62 -5.75 -6.32 -0.09
C GLY A 62 -5.19 -7.68 0.34
N LEU A 63 -3.96 -8.01 -0.07
CA LEU A 63 -3.24 -9.22 0.34
C LEU A 63 -2.32 -8.98 1.54
N ALA A 64 -1.97 -7.73 1.81
CA ALA A 64 -1.03 -7.37 2.87
C ALA A 64 -1.70 -7.55 4.25
N ARG A 65 -1.07 -8.30 5.15
CA ARG A 65 -1.53 -8.40 6.53
C ARG A 65 -1.10 -7.18 7.33
N LYS A 66 -1.49 -7.17 8.61
CA LYS A 66 -1.08 -6.15 9.57
C LYS A 66 0.44 -5.92 9.51
N SER A 67 0.83 -4.65 9.35
CA SER A 67 2.23 -4.21 9.33
C SER A 67 3.07 -4.80 8.20
N GLU A 68 2.43 -5.24 7.11
CA GLU A 68 3.11 -5.70 5.91
C GLU A 68 2.99 -4.69 4.78
N LEU A 69 4.07 -4.53 4.00
CA LEU A 69 4.08 -3.72 2.80
C LEU A 69 4.53 -4.60 1.64
N ILE A 70 3.62 -4.85 0.70
CA ILE A 70 3.92 -5.58 -0.54
C ILE A 70 4.56 -4.62 -1.54
N ILE A 71 5.56 -5.08 -2.27
CA ILE A 71 6.32 -4.31 -3.26
C ILE A 71 6.20 -4.98 -4.61
N ASN A 72 5.98 -4.22 -5.68
CA ASN A 72 5.96 -4.79 -7.03
C ASN A 72 7.37 -5.13 -7.50
N LYS A 73 7.45 -6.05 -8.46
CA LYS A 73 8.72 -6.57 -8.97
C LYS A 73 9.65 -5.47 -9.50
N ASN A 74 9.10 -4.46 -10.17
CA ASN A 74 9.88 -3.35 -10.70
C ASN A 74 10.62 -2.59 -9.61
N LEU A 75 9.94 -2.28 -8.49
CA LEU A 75 10.57 -1.60 -7.37
C LEU A 75 11.55 -2.51 -6.60
N ALA A 76 11.23 -3.80 -6.46
CA ALA A 76 12.14 -4.77 -5.86
C ALA A 76 13.46 -4.89 -6.65
N ASN A 77 13.39 -4.88 -7.98
CA ASN A 77 14.54 -4.99 -8.88
C ASN A 77 15.49 -3.78 -8.84
N LEU A 78 15.05 -2.62 -8.33
CA LEU A 78 15.92 -1.46 -8.16
C LEU A 78 17.00 -1.67 -7.10
N ASN A 79 16.88 -2.70 -6.24
CA ASN A 79 17.79 -2.99 -5.12
C ASN A 79 17.98 -1.81 -4.15
N ALA A 80 17.04 -0.85 -4.15
CA ALA A 80 16.98 0.28 -3.22
C ALA A 80 16.38 -0.13 -1.87
N LEU A 81 15.52 -1.15 -1.90
CA LEU A 81 14.85 -1.70 -0.73
C LEU A 81 15.29 -3.14 -0.52
N THR A 82 15.43 -3.54 0.73
CA THR A 82 15.59 -4.94 1.10
C THR A 82 14.21 -5.59 1.06
N THR A 83 14.05 -6.62 0.25
CA THR A 83 12.78 -7.36 0.13
C THR A 83 12.92 -8.82 0.52
N VAL A 84 11.87 -9.39 1.11
CA VAL A 84 11.75 -10.83 1.37
C VAL A 84 10.61 -11.41 0.54
N ILE A 85 10.81 -12.59 -0.03
CA ILE A 85 9.75 -13.32 -0.73
C ILE A 85 9.06 -14.21 0.29
N LYS A 86 7.73 -14.10 0.40
CA LYS A 86 6.92 -14.99 1.23
C LYS A 86 6.23 -16.01 0.34
N ASP A 87 6.67 -17.25 0.40
CA ASP A 87 6.10 -18.36 -0.37
C ASP A 87 5.06 -19.14 0.46
N ALA A 88 4.03 -18.43 0.92
CA ALA A 88 2.91 -19.05 1.61
C ALA A 88 1.88 -19.53 0.57
N PRO A 89 1.58 -20.85 0.45
CA PRO A 89 0.73 -21.37 -0.62
C PRO A 89 -0.65 -20.71 -0.70
N ALA A 90 -1.29 -20.44 0.44
CA ALA A 90 -2.58 -19.77 0.50
C ALA A 90 -2.53 -18.34 -0.09
N LEU A 91 -1.48 -17.59 0.25
CA LEU A 91 -1.28 -16.22 -0.24
C LEU A 91 -1.00 -16.20 -1.75
N VAL A 92 -0.20 -17.15 -2.23
CA VAL A 92 0.08 -17.31 -3.66
C VAL A 92 -1.19 -17.64 -4.44
N GLU A 93 -2.05 -18.51 -3.91
CA GLU A 93 -3.34 -18.83 -4.53
C GLU A 93 -4.31 -17.63 -4.52
N GLU A 94 -4.31 -16.82 -3.46
CA GLU A 94 -5.07 -15.56 -3.43
C GLU A 94 -4.55 -14.56 -4.47
N ALA A 95 -3.24 -14.41 -4.59
CA ALA A 95 -2.61 -13.54 -5.58
C ALA A 95 -2.94 -13.95 -7.01
N LYS A 96 -2.92 -15.26 -7.31
CA LYS A 96 -3.32 -15.81 -8.62
C LYS A 96 -4.74 -15.43 -9.02
N ARG A 97 -5.65 -15.33 -8.04
CA ARG A 97 -7.07 -14.97 -8.25
C ARG A 97 -7.31 -13.48 -8.46
N LEU A 98 -6.31 -12.62 -8.25
CA LEU A 98 -6.45 -11.19 -8.48
C LEU A 98 -6.76 -10.91 -9.96
N LYS A 99 -7.91 -10.27 -10.19
CA LYS A 99 -8.34 -9.83 -11.53
C LYS A 99 -7.69 -8.50 -11.89
N GLY A 100 -7.29 -8.35 -13.15
CA GLY A 100 -6.70 -7.12 -13.67
C GLY A 100 -5.27 -6.85 -13.19
N VAL A 101 -4.57 -7.90 -12.74
CA VAL A 101 -3.14 -7.89 -12.37
C VAL A 101 -2.39 -8.78 -13.37
N PHE A 102 -1.21 -8.36 -13.84
CA PHE A 102 -0.36 -9.17 -14.72
C PHE A 102 0.26 -10.34 -13.96
N GLU A 103 0.55 -11.44 -14.65
CA GLU A 103 1.08 -12.67 -14.01
C GLU A 103 2.41 -12.42 -13.28
N GLU A 104 3.26 -11.56 -13.81
CA GLU A 104 4.54 -11.18 -13.20
C GLU A 104 4.43 -10.47 -11.85
N ASP A 105 3.28 -9.87 -11.56
CA ASP A 105 2.99 -9.21 -10.28
C ASP A 105 2.20 -10.10 -9.30
N LYS A 106 1.73 -11.27 -9.76
CA LYS A 106 1.03 -12.23 -8.91
C LYS A 106 1.99 -13.17 -8.20
N HIS A 107 3.16 -13.44 -8.79
CA HIS A 107 4.17 -14.31 -8.21
C HIS A 107 5.56 -14.07 -8.82
N PRO A 108 6.64 -14.04 -8.02
CA PRO A 108 6.65 -14.07 -6.55
C PRO A 108 6.20 -12.73 -5.94
N LEU A 109 5.63 -12.77 -4.73
CA LEU A 109 5.26 -11.57 -3.98
C LEU A 109 6.46 -11.09 -3.15
N TYR A 110 6.85 -9.84 -3.34
CA TYR A 110 7.94 -9.20 -2.60
C TYR A 110 7.37 -8.41 -1.42
N PHE A 111 7.96 -8.56 -0.24
CA PHE A 111 7.60 -7.83 0.96
C PHE A 111 8.75 -6.95 1.39
N TYR A 112 8.46 -5.71 1.77
CA TYR A 112 9.44 -4.81 2.37
C TYR A 112 10.02 -5.39 3.67
N ALA A 113 11.34 -5.35 3.81
CA ALA A 113 12.06 -5.77 5.01
C ALA A 113 13.05 -4.72 5.53
N GLY A 114 13.30 -3.65 4.76
CA GLY A 114 14.20 -2.57 5.16
C GLY A 114 14.65 -1.72 3.98
N VAL A 115 15.42 -0.69 4.26
CA VAL A 115 16.10 0.13 3.23
C VAL A 115 17.51 -0.39 3.05
N ASN A 116 18.01 -0.43 1.82
CA ASN A 116 19.41 -0.73 1.56
C ASN A 116 20.23 0.56 1.67
N PRO A 117 21.05 0.74 2.72
CA PRO A 117 21.81 1.98 2.91
C PRO A 117 22.88 2.21 1.85
N ALA A 118 23.26 1.18 1.08
CA ALA A 118 24.26 1.28 0.02
C ALA A 118 23.68 1.78 -1.32
N ASN A 119 22.36 1.85 -1.45
CA ASN A 119 21.69 2.29 -2.68
C ASN A 119 20.85 3.53 -2.39
N THR A 120 21.34 4.68 -2.87
CA THR A 120 20.76 6.01 -2.66
C THR A 120 19.69 6.36 -3.69
N PHE A 121 18.94 5.39 -4.23
CA PHE A 121 17.94 5.68 -5.25
C PHE A 121 16.94 6.75 -4.75
N GLY A 122 17.03 7.96 -5.31
CA GLY A 122 16.23 9.13 -4.90
C GLY A 122 16.91 10.12 -3.94
N LEU A 123 18.20 9.95 -3.61
CA LEU A 123 19.08 10.95 -2.97
C LEU A 123 20.12 11.48 -3.97
#